data_AF-A0A2K9P2Y5-F1
#
_entry.id   AF-A0A2K9P2Y5-F1
#
_cell.length_a   1.000
_cell.length_b   1.000
_cell.length_c   1.000
_cell.angle_alpha   90.00
_cell.angle_beta   90.00
_cell.angle_gamma   90.00
#
_symmetry.space_group_name_H-M   'P 1'
#
loop_
_entity.id
_entity.type
_entity.pdbx_description
1 polymer ?
#
loop_
_entity_poly.entity_id
_entity_poly.type
_entity_poly.pdbx_seq_one_letter_code
_entity_poly.pdbx_strand_id
1 'polypeptide(L)' 'MIIAAGRISTHMWESESGKKNYSTDVTVSEISFGESKKMGQGDNDVPDDMPF' A
#
# COMPACT_ATOMS: atom_id res chain seq x y z
N MET A 1 -0.70 -6.25 -5.22
CA MET A 1 0.14 -5.03 -5.03
C MET A 1 -0.20 -4.06 -6.16
N ILE A 2 -0.19 -2.74 -5.94
CA ILE A 2 -0.39 -1.78 -7.03
C ILE A 2 0.91 -1.05 -7.30
N ILE A 3 1.33 -1.02 -8.56
CA ILE A 3 2.48 -0.26 -9.05
C ILE A 3 1.91 0.88 -9.90
N ALA A 4 2.15 2.12 -9.48
CA ALA A 4 1.64 3.31 -10.16
C ALA A 4 2.80 4.17 -10.66
N ALA A 5 2.74 4.58 -11.93
CA ALA A 5 3.65 5.56 -12.52
C ALA A 5 2.89 6.85 -12.84
N GLY A 6 3.46 7.98 -12.51
CA GLY A 6 2.77 9.27 -12.64
C GLY A 6 3.60 10.44 -12.14
N ARG A 7 2.93 11.59 -12.01
CA ARG A 7 3.54 12.82 -11.50
C ARG A 7 3.19 13.02 -10.03
N ILE A 8 4.20 13.31 -9.23
CA ILE A 8 4.04 13.69 -7.83
C ILE A 8 3.87 15.21 -7.77
N SER A 9 2.93 15.67 -6.97
CA SER A 9 2.74 17.09 -6.65
C SER A 9 2.59 17.25 -5.14
N THR A 10 3.12 18.35 -4.61
CA THR A 10 2.99 18.69 -3.20
C THR A 10 2.27 20.01 -3.07
N HIS A 11 1.20 20.01 -2.29
CA HIS A 11 0.39 21.17 -1.98
C HIS A 11 0.68 21.61 -0.55
N MET A 12 0.72 22.92 -0.32
CA MET A 12 0.85 23.50 1.01
C MET A 12 -0.29 24.49 1.23
N TRP A 13 -0.86 24.46 2.43
CA TRP A 13 -1.84 25.44 2.87
C TRP A 13 -1.67 25.72 4.36
N GLU A 14 -2.20 26.85 4.81
CA GLU A 14 -2.29 27.17 6.24
C GLU A 14 -3.67 26.76 6.77
N SER A 15 -3.70 26.06 7.91
CA SER A 15 -4.96 25.80 8.63
C SER A 15 -5.49 27.08 9.27
N GLU A 16 -6.74 27.05 9.68
CA GLU A 16 -7.37 28.13 10.46
C GLU A 16 -6.60 28.48 11.75
N SER A 17 -5.82 27.54 12.28
CA SER A 17 -4.92 27.74 13.43
C SER A 17 -3.54 28.32 13.07
N GLY A 18 -3.29 28.67 11.81
CA GLY A 18 -2.02 29.20 11.29
C GLY A 18 -0.91 28.15 11.13
N LYS A 19 -1.22 26.85 11.22
CA LYS A 19 -0.24 25.79 11.00
C LYS A 19 -0.11 25.49 9.51
N LYS A 20 1.12 25.34 9.03
CA LYS A 20 1.38 24.89 7.65
C LYS A 20 1.15 23.39 7.54
N ASN A 21 0.28 23.01 6.62
CA ASN A 21 -0.02 21.63 6.27
C ASN A 21 0.48 21.35 4.86
N TYR A 22 0.79 20.08 4.61
CA TYR A 22 1.30 19.61 3.33
C TYR A 22 0.53 18.37 2.91
N SER A 23 0.13 18.30 1.64
CA SER A 23 -0.42 17.12 0.99
C SER A 23 0.48 16.74 -0.16
N THR A 24 0.73 15.44 -0.33
CA THR A 24 1.44 14.91 -1.49
C THR A 24 0.49 14.02 -2.26
N ASP A 25 0.25 14.41 -3.50
CA ASP A 25 -0.70 13.79 -4.40
C ASP A 25 0.06 13.17 -5.57
N VAL A 26 -0.40 12.01 -6.03
CA VAL A 26 0.15 11.34 -7.22
C VAL A 26 -0.93 11.32 -8.30
N THR A 27 -0.73 12.08 -9.37
CA THR A 27 -1.55 11.97 -10.58
C THR A 27 -1.03 10.81 -11.40
N VAL A 28 -1.75 9.69 -11.37
CA VAL A 28 -1.34 8.44 -12.00
C VAL A 28 -1.63 8.47 -13.51
N SER A 29 -0.64 8.12 -14.32
CA SER A 29 -0.79 7.96 -15.76
C SER A 29 -0.90 6.49 -16.16
N GLU A 30 -0.25 5.60 -15.42
CA GLU A 30 -0.26 4.16 -15.67
C GLU A 30 -0.38 3.37 -14.37
N ILE A 31 -1.19 2.30 -14.41
CA ILE A 31 -1.41 1.39 -13.29
C ILE A 31 -1.06 -0.03 -13.74
N SER A 32 -0.29 -0.73 -12.91
CA SER A 32 -0.05 -2.15 -13.03
C SER A 32 -0.34 -2.86 -11.72
N PHE A 33 -0.76 -4.11 -11.82
CA PHE A 33 -1.04 -4.97 -10.67
C PHE A 33 0.12 -5.94 -10.50
N GLY A 34 0.89 -5.73 -9.43
CA GLY A 34 1.85 -6.73 -8.97
C GLY A 34 1.15 -7.81 -8.13
N GLU A 35 1.91 -8.85 -7.79
CA GLU A 35 1.40 -10.01 -7.07
C GLU A 35 0.55 -9.63 -5.85
N SER A 36 -0.56 -10.35 -5.68
CA SER A 36 -1.39 -10.24 -4.50
C SER A 36 -0.69 -10.92 -3.33
N LYS A 37 -0.81 -10.34 -2.13
CA LYS A 37 -0.48 -11.09 -0.91
C LYS A 37 -1.37 -12.34 -0.91
N LYS A 38 -0.76 -13.53 -0.82
CA LYS A 38 -1.52 -14.77 -0.66
C LYS A 38 -2.33 -14.65 0.64
N MET A 39 -3.65 -14.53 0.53
CA MET A 39 -4.52 -14.65 1.70
C MET A 39 -4.46 -16.09 2.17
N GLY A 40 -3.96 -16.30 3.39
CA GLY A 40 -4.15 -17.55 4.13
C GLY A 40 -3.65 -18.80 3.42
N GLN A 41 -2.34 -18.99 3.34
CA GLN A 41 -1.84 -20.31 3.71
C GLN A 41 -2.00 -20.34 5.23
N GLY A 42 -3.16 -20.84 5.69
CA GLY A 42 -3.37 -21.05 7.11
C GLY A 42 -2.24 -21.92 7.63
N ASP A 43 -1.78 -21.61 8.84
CA ASP A 43 -0.90 -22.40 9.70
C ASP A 43 -1.51 -23.79 9.95
N ASN A 44 -1.59 -24.61 8.90
CA ASN A 44 -1.64 -26.05 9.06
C ASN A 44 -0.20 -26.53 9.04
N ASP A 45 0.59 -26.05 10.01
CA ASP A 45 1.76 -26.75 10.51
C ASP A 45 1.26 -28.01 11.23
N VAL A 46 0.70 -28.96 10.47
CA VAL A 46 0.60 -30.34 10.94
C VAL A 46 1.96 -30.93 10.61
N PRO A 47 2.82 -31.22 11.61
CA PRO A 47 4.08 -31.88 11.33
C PRO A 47 3.78 -33.22 10.65
N ASP A 48 4.50 -33.53 9.58
CA ASP A 48 4.39 -34.81 8.85
C ASP A 48 4.67 -36.05 9.74
N ASP A 49 5.11 -35.84 10.99
CA ASP A 49 5.54 -36.87 11.94
C ASP A 49 4.50 -37.26 13.01
N MET A 50 3.19 -37.04 12.81
CA MET A 50 2.18 -37.63 13.72
C MET A 50 1.90 -39.10 13.38
N PRO A 51 2.28 -40.07 14.24
CA PRO A 51 1.85 -41.46 14.07
C PRO A 51 0.35 -41.58 14.40
N PHE A 52 -0.37 -42.36 13.60
CA PHE A 52 -1.73 -42.82 13.87
C PHE A 52 -1.81 -43.66 15.15
#